data_AF-A0A858AT60-F1
#
_entry.id   AF-A0A858AT60-F1
#
_cell.length_a   1.000
_cell.length_b   1.000
_cell.length_c   1.000
_cell.angle_alpha   90.00
_cell.angle_beta   90.00
_cell.angle_gamma   90.00
#
_symmetry.space_group_name_H-M   'P 1'
#
loop_
_entity.id
_entity.type
_entity.pdbx_description
1 polymer ?
#
loop_
_entity_poly.entity_id
_entity_poly.type
_entity_poly.pdbx_seq_one_letter_code
_entity_poly.pdbx_strand_id
1 'polypeptide(L)'
;MKFTKEEIEKLTNLVGGVGNIEKVYHCMTRLRFIVKDMNLFQKDEIKKLTFVSGVVLSSGEWQVIVGPNVTKLYKLFCEQNKIDVKKDDKSETDLETKQPKRSFLTFISQVFAPLLIILITIGFWEMLRLPIFLAAESNKNVGWLNELNDLNKTISRGLIYFVVIGVSWSTFKCMNSNPIYGIVIGAALCNPYLTALNDIEVAEGSTILASMPSWNIFGFPYPWKISFEGLVLPMVLVAYIGSLIQKGLEKANFGSFRMLIEPTIVIVSTIFIAILFIAPVGLLFTSYLSIAFNYLMTNGITKYIFTPLIGAMYAPMVIFGIHRCITPILMQDIVQNNGSLIMGLLIISNVSTAVATFAFGLKNKNCKKVRQVAYSNSLSGFVAGVTEPCIYSVGIKYIYPMIGSVIGAYFGTLLYTSAGVWTTASPFGILGVIGFASSAPESMNLNTWAGGNFLWGFLSLATTISVSFLATMILSKVKRFEKRTNEILKEEYDFDYKVVNEKVEQLKKDYKNDLKNLINKNTKNLDRDLKKENLTQIKILKKETKNQIKILRGA
;
A
#
# COMPACT_ATOMS: atom_id res chain seq x y z
N MET A 1 7.86 -34.20 -22.57
CA MET A 1 6.84 -34.36 -23.62
C MET A 1 6.48 -32.97 -24.15
N LYS A 2 6.47 -32.75 -25.47
CA LYS A 2 5.96 -31.51 -26.08
C LYS A 2 4.54 -31.80 -26.56
N PHE A 3 3.56 -31.07 -26.04
CA PHE A 3 2.19 -31.12 -26.56
C PHE A 3 2.13 -30.30 -27.84
N THR A 4 1.64 -30.89 -28.92
CA THR A 4 1.43 -30.22 -30.21
C THR A 4 0.07 -29.54 -30.26
N LYS A 5 -0.09 -28.52 -31.10
CA LYS A 5 -1.39 -27.85 -31.29
C LYS A 5 -2.46 -28.81 -31.82
N GLU A 6 -2.06 -29.75 -32.67
CA GLU A 6 -2.95 -30.79 -33.22
C GLU A 6 -3.49 -31.73 -32.14
N GLU A 7 -2.65 -32.12 -31.17
CA GLU A 7 -3.07 -32.95 -30.03
C GLU A 7 -4.09 -32.25 -29.14
N ILE A 8 -3.93 -30.93 -28.95
CA ILE A 8 -4.85 -30.11 -28.16
C ILE A 8 -6.18 -29.94 -28.90
N GLU A 9 -6.14 -29.71 -30.22
CA GLU A 9 -7.34 -29.61 -31.05
C GLU A 9 -8.12 -30.93 -31.06
N LYS A 10 -7.41 -32.06 -31.19
CA LYS A 10 -8.01 -33.39 -31.04
C LYS A 10 -8.67 -33.54 -29.68
N LEU A 11 -7.99 -33.17 -28.58
CA LEU A 11 -8.57 -33.22 -27.25
C LEU A 11 -9.83 -32.34 -27.14
N THR A 12 -9.82 -31.12 -27.66
CA THR A 12 -10.99 -30.22 -27.69
C THR A 12 -12.19 -30.87 -28.40
N ASN A 13 -11.97 -31.48 -29.56
CA ASN A 13 -13.04 -32.13 -30.31
C ASN A 13 -13.60 -33.34 -29.56
N LEU A 14 -12.73 -34.14 -28.96
CA LEU A 14 -13.14 -35.33 -28.20
C LEU A 14 -13.88 -35.02 -26.91
N VAL A 15 -13.73 -33.83 -26.32
CA VAL A 15 -14.53 -33.38 -25.16
C VAL A 15 -15.88 -32.77 -25.55
N GLY A 16 -16.25 -32.78 -26.84
CA GLY A 16 -17.49 -32.20 -27.35
C GLY A 16 -17.38 -30.75 -27.84
N GLY A 17 -16.15 -30.25 -28.03
CA GLY A 17 -15.88 -28.88 -28.45
C GLY A 17 -15.90 -27.86 -27.31
N VAL A 18 -15.45 -26.64 -27.58
CA VAL A 18 -15.38 -25.54 -26.59
C VAL A 18 -16.77 -25.22 -26.00
N GLY A 19 -17.83 -25.34 -26.80
CA GLY A 19 -19.20 -25.06 -26.38
C GLY A 19 -19.75 -26.03 -25.31
N ASN A 20 -19.19 -27.24 -25.23
CA ASN A 20 -19.57 -28.26 -24.24
C ASN A 20 -18.86 -28.08 -22.90
N ILE A 21 -17.77 -27.30 -22.84
CA ILE A 21 -16.98 -27.10 -21.62
C ILE A 21 -17.63 -26.00 -20.78
N GLU A 22 -18.01 -26.33 -19.56
CA GLU A 22 -18.51 -25.36 -18.57
C GLU A 22 -17.39 -24.84 -17.68
N LYS A 23 -16.54 -25.73 -17.16
CA LYS A 23 -15.34 -25.37 -16.39
C LYS A 23 -14.23 -26.36 -16.70
N VAL A 24 -13.03 -25.84 -16.90
CA VAL A 24 -11.80 -26.65 -17.00
C VAL A 24 -10.81 -26.18 -15.95
N TYR A 25 -10.22 -27.11 -15.23
CA TYR A 25 -9.18 -26.84 -14.23
C TYR A 25 -8.29 -28.07 -14.08
N HIS A 26 -7.21 -27.98 -13.31
CA HIS A 26 -6.32 -29.12 -13.14
C HIS A 26 -5.87 -29.29 -11.70
N CYS A 27 -5.56 -30.52 -11.33
CA CYS A 27 -4.78 -30.82 -10.13
C CYS A 27 -3.33 -31.16 -10.54
N MET A 28 -2.61 -31.93 -9.72
CA MET A 28 -1.20 -32.25 -9.95
C MET A 28 -0.98 -33.23 -11.13
N THR A 29 -1.95 -34.10 -11.43
CA THR A 29 -1.80 -35.14 -12.45
C THR A 29 -3.00 -35.30 -13.39
N ARG A 30 -4.09 -34.54 -13.15
CA ARG A 30 -5.35 -34.68 -13.89
C ARG A 30 -5.87 -33.35 -14.38
N LEU A 31 -6.33 -33.34 -15.61
CA LEU A 31 -7.09 -32.26 -16.23
C LEU A 31 -8.57 -32.59 -16.04
N ARG A 32 -9.32 -31.67 -15.44
CA ARG A 32 -10.71 -31.87 -15.01
C ARG A 32 -11.64 -31.03 -15.87
N PHE A 33 -12.67 -31.67 -16.38
CA PHE A 33 -13.70 -31.06 -17.22
C PHE A 33 -15.06 -31.21 -16.55
N ILE A 34 -15.68 -30.07 -16.27
CA ILE A 34 -17.12 -29.96 -16.05
C ILE A 34 -17.72 -29.63 -17.41
N VAL A 35 -18.61 -30.48 -17.90
CA VAL A 35 -19.20 -30.39 -19.24
C VAL A 35 -20.71 -30.33 -19.16
N LYS A 36 -21.34 -29.65 -20.13
CA LYS A 36 -22.80 -29.48 -20.20
C LYS A 36 -23.50 -30.77 -20.59
N ASP A 37 -22.95 -31.51 -21.55
CA ASP A 37 -23.44 -32.80 -21.99
C ASP A 37 -22.34 -33.87 -21.86
N MET A 38 -22.62 -34.86 -21.01
CA MET A 38 -21.73 -35.99 -20.73
C MET A 38 -21.61 -36.94 -21.93
N ASN A 39 -22.60 -37.00 -22.82
CA ASN A 39 -22.62 -37.92 -23.96
C ASN A 39 -21.69 -37.47 -25.09
N LEU A 40 -21.39 -36.17 -25.17
CA LEU A 40 -20.44 -35.61 -26.14
C LEU A 40 -18.98 -35.87 -25.75
N PHE A 41 -18.72 -36.34 -24.53
CA PHE A 41 -17.37 -36.62 -24.04
C PHE A 41 -16.91 -38.03 -24.45
N GLN A 42 -16.03 -38.12 -25.45
CA GLN A 42 -15.58 -39.38 -26.04
C GLN A 42 -14.46 -40.05 -25.22
N LYS A 43 -14.81 -40.56 -24.04
CA LYS A 43 -13.87 -41.13 -23.06
C LYS A 43 -12.91 -42.19 -23.63
N ASP A 44 -13.39 -43.06 -24.53
CA ASP A 44 -12.62 -44.21 -25.03
C ASP A 44 -11.62 -43.79 -26.10
N GLU A 45 -11.92 -42.73 -26.86
CA GLU A 45 -10.99 -42.12 -27.81
C GLU A 45 -9.95 -41.24 -27.09
N ILE A 46 -10.34 -40.52 -26.03
CA ILE A 46 -9.40 -39.71 -25.22
C ILE A 46 -8.34 -40.60 -24.56
N LYS A 47 -8.70 -41.83 -24.13
CA LYS A 47 -7.73 -42.81 -23.59
C LYS A 47 -6.67 -43.26 -24.61
N LYS A 48 -6.92 -43.13 -25.92
CA LYS A 48 -5.96 -43.51 -26.97
C LYS A 48 -4.93 -42.42 -27.25
N LEU A 49 -5.08 -41.23 -26.70
CA LEU A 49 -4.10 -40.15 -26.84
C LEU A 49 -2.81 -40.52 -26.12
N THR A 50 -1.67 -40.33 -26.78
CA THR A 50 -0.32 -40.75 -26.33
C THR A 50 0.08 -40.19 -24.96
N PHE A 51 -0.45 -39.03 -24.59
CA PHE A 51 -0.16 -38.34 -23.34
C PHE A 51 -1.22 -38.57 -22.25
N VAL A 52 -2.25 -39.37 -22.52
CA VAL A 52 -3.32 -39.69 -21.57
C VAL A 52 -3.09 -41.10 -21.03
N SER A 53 -2.90 -41.20 -19.71
CA SER A 53 -2.75 -42.49 -19.02
C SER A 53 -4.08 -43.09 -18.57
N GLY A 54 -5.16 -42.31 -18.60
CA GLY A 54 -6.50 -42.78 -18.23
C GLY A 54 -7.54 -41.68 -18.20
N VAL A 55 -8.81 -42.07 -18.17
CA VAL A 55 -9.96 -41.16 -18.06
C VAL A 55 -10.93 -41.75 -17.05
N VAL A 56 -11.33 -40.96 -16.05
CA VAL A 56 -12.20 -41.37 -14.94
C VAL A 56 -13.30 -40.33 -14.76
N LEU A 57 -14.53 -40.79 -14.52
CA LEU A 57 -15.64 -39.94 -14.07
C LEU A 57 -15.69 -39.98 -12.54
N SER A 58 -15.57 -38.85 -11.87
CA SER A 58 -15.64 -38.75 -10.41
C SER A 58 -16.38 -37.50 -10.01
N SER A 59 -17.32 -37.59 -9.07
CA SER A 59 -18.02 -36.42 -8.50
C SER A 59 -18.66 -35.49 -9.55
N GLY A 60 -19.17 -36.03 -10.64
CA GLY A 60 -19.83 -35.27 -11.70
C GLY A 60 -18.89 -34.56 -12.69
N GLU A 61 -17.60 -34.88 -12.70
CA GLU A 61 -16.62 -34.32 -13.64
C GLU A 61 -15.74 -35.39 -14.29
N TRP A 62 -15.37 -35.15 -15.55
CA TRP A 62 -14.43 -36.00 -16.28
C TRP A 62 -12.99 -35.62 -15.95
N GLN A 63 -12.20 -36.59 -15.48
CA GLN A 63 -10.80 -36.41 -15.12
C GLN A 63 -9.91 -37.17 -16.12
N VAL A 64 -9.17 -36.43 -16.94
CA VAL A 64 -8.16 -36.96 -17.86
C VAL A 64 -6.81 -37.00 -17.14
N ILE A 65 -6.27 -38.19 -16.93
CA ILE A 65 -5.00 -38.44 -16.24
C ILE A 65 -3.86 -38.24 -17.25
N VAL A 66 -3.05 -37.21 -17.04
CA VAL A 66 -1.95 -36.79 -17.94
C VAL A 66 -0.58 -36.94 -17.26
N GLY A 67 -0.55 -36.91 -15.93
CA GLY A 67 0.68 -36.95 -15.14
C GLY A 67 1.28 -35.55 -14.91
N PRO A 68 2.58 -35.45 -14.57
CA PRO A 68 3.19 -34.25 -13.99
C PRO A 68 3.24 -33.03 -14.94
N ASN A 69 2.98 -33.23 -16.23
CA ASN A 69 2.99 -32.16 -17.24
C ASN A 69 1.62 -31.48 -17.43
N VAL A 70 0.62 -31.80 -16.60
CA VAL A 70 -0.76 -31.32 -16.76
C VAL A 70 -0.90 -29.80 -16.72
N THR A 71 -0.10 -29.09 -15.90
CA THR A 71 -0.12 -27.62 -15.84
C THR A 71 0.24 -26.99 -17.19
N LYS A 72 1.18 -27.61 -17.93
CA LYS A 72 1.59 -27.15 -19.25
C LYS A 72 0.51 -27.43 -20.30
N LEU A 73 -0.11 -28.61 -20.24
CA LEU A 73 -1.25 -28.96 -21.10
C LEU A 73 -2.43 -28.01 -20.86
N TYR A 74 -2.77 -27.73 -19.60
CA TYR A 74 -3.85 -26.82 -19.23
C TYR A 74 -3.65 -25.42 -19.81
N LYS A 75 -2.44 -24.83 -19.63
CA LYS A 75 -2.14 -23.50 -20.19
C LYS A 75 -2.31 -23.47 -21.70
N LEU A 76 -1.74 -24.44 -22.42
CA LEU A 76 -1.86 -24.52 -23.88
C LEU A 76 -3.30 -24.77 -24.33
N PHE A 77 -4.05 -25.59 -23.59
CA PHE A 77 -5.46 -25.87 -23.85
C PHE A 77 -6.33 -24.61 -23.70
N CYS A 78 -6.13 -23.83 -22.63
CA CYS A 78 -6.87 -22.58 -22.44
C CYS A 78 -6.49 -21.53 -23.48
N GLU A 79 -5.19 -21.38 -23.79
CA GLU A 79 -4.68 -20.43 -24.79
C GLU A 79 -5.23 -20.73 -26.19
N GLN A 80 -5.25 -22.00 -26.61
CA GLN A 80 -5.72 -22.41 -27.93
C GLN A 80 -7.24 -22.29 -28.09
N ASN A 81 -7.99 -22.60 -27.02
CA ASN A 81 -9.45 -22.57 -27.05
C ASN A 81 -10.06 -21.22 -26.62
N LYS A 82 -9.22 -20.21 -26.32
CA LYS A 82 -9.64 -18.89 -25.83
C LYS A 82 -10.59 -18.98 -24.63
N ILE A 83 -10.38 -19.97 -23.76
CA ILE A 83 -11.16 -20.13 -22.54
C ILE A 83 -10.63 -19.12 -21.53
N ASP A 84 -11.45 -18.17 -21.13
CA ASP A 84 -11.09 -17.17 -20.11
C ASP A 84 -10.72 -17.87 -18.81
N VAL A 85 -9.43 -17.80 -18.47
CA VAL A 85 -8.87 -18.38 -17.24
C VAL A 85 -9.23 -17.46 -16.06
N LYS A 86 -10.50 -17.32 -15.70
CA LYS A 86 -10.89 -16.58 -14.48
C LYS A 86 -12.14 -17.11 -13.78
N LYS A 87 -11.92 -17.72 -12.60
CA LYS A 87 -12.41 -17.29 -11.27
C LYS A 87 -12.26 -18.43 -10.26
N ASP A 88 -11.09 -18.47 -9.63
CA ASP A 88 -10.91 -18.91 -8.23
C ASP A 88 -9.68 -18.24 -7.60
N ASP A 89 -8.80 -17.62 -8.39
CA ASP A 89 -7.86 -16.61 -7.90
C ASP A 89 -8.44 -15.20 -8.07
N LYS A 90 -8.75 -14.54 -6.94
CA LYS A 90 -8.81 -13.07 -6.87
C LYS A 90 -7.41 -12.52 -7.10
N SER A 91 -7.05 -12.33 -8.36
CA SER A 91 -6.02 -11.38 -8.76
C SER A 91 -6.49 -10.63 -9.99
N GLU A 92 -7.09 -9.47 -9.77
CA GLU A 92 -7.12 -8.42 -10.78
C GLU A 92 -5.68 -7.97 -11.03
N THR A 93 -5.18 -8.26 -12.22
CA THR A 93 -4.40 -7.35 -13.08
C THR A 93 -4.03 -8.11 -14.35
N ASP A 94 -4.95 -8.14 -15.31
CA ASP A 94 -4.55 -8.31 -16.71
C ASP A 94 -4.04 -6.97 -17.20
N LEU A 95 -2.74 -6.91 -17.44
CA LEU A 95 -2.17 -6.08 -18.47
C LEU A 95 -1.22 -6.96 -19.28
N GLU A 96 -1.76 -7.59 -20.32
CA GLU A 96 -0.96 -7.89 -21.50
C GLU A 96 -0.53 -6.56 -22.13
N THR A 97 0.62 -6.06 -21.69
CA THR A 97 1.39 -5.07 -22.42
C THR A 97 2.81 -5.60 -22.54
N LYS A 98 3.30 -5.67 -23.79
CA LYS A 98 4.68 -5.97 -24.19
C LYS A 98 5.66 -5.61 -23.08
N GLN A 99 6.40 -6.58 -22.55
CA GLN A 99 7.35 -6.38 -21.45
C GLN A 99 8.27 -5.18 -21.73
N PRO A 100 8.05 -4.01 -21.11
CA PRO A 100 9.13 -3.05 -21.01
C PRO A 100 10.12 -3.66 -20.01
N LYS A 101 11.43 -3.53 -20.26
CA LYS A 101 12.45 -3.90 -19.28
C LYS A 101 12.03 -3.32 -17.93
N ARG A 102 11.53 -4.15 -17.00
CA ARG A 102 11.01 -3.68 -15.72
C ARG A 102 12.20 -3.05 -15.00
N SER A 103 12.14 -1.74 -14.74
CA SER A 103 13.13 -1.09 -13.89
C SER A 103 13.14 -1.79 -12.53
N PHE A 104 14.31 -1.88 -11.89
CA PHE A 104 14.44 -2.43 -10.53
C PHE A 104 13.44 -1.76 -9.56
N LEU A 105 13.19 -0.47 -9.72
CA LEU A 105 12.22 0.27 -8.91
C LEU A 105 10.78 -0.21 -9.15
N THR A 106 10.41 -0.54 -10.39
CA THR A 106 9.10 -1.11 -10.72
C THR A 106 8.92 -2.49 -10.10
N PHE A 107 9.98 -3.29 -10.09
CA PHE A 107 9.97 -4.60 -9.43
C PHE A 107 9.76 -4.48 -7.92
N ILE A 108 10.53 -3.65 -7.23
CA ILE A 108 10.34 -3.37 -5.79
C ILE A 108 8.91 -2.88 -5.52
N SER A 109 8.40 -1.96 -6.34
CA SER A 109 7.03 -1.46 -6.18
C SER A 109 5.98 -2.57 -6.25
N GLN A 110 6.13 -3.54 -7.16
CA GLN A 110 5.22 -4.68 -7.30
C GLN A 110 5.28 -5.61 -6.09
N VAL A 111 6.47 -5.84 -5.54
CA VAL A 111 6.67 -6.70 -4.35
C VAL A 111 5.91 -6.15 -3.13
N PHE A 112 5.96 -4.84 -2.90
CA PHE A 112 5.31 -4.23 -1.73
C PHE A 112 3.84 -3.85 -1.91
N ALA A 113 3.32 -3.85 -3.15
CA ALA A 113 1.92 -3.52 -3.44
C ALA A 113 0.89 -4.31 -2.59
N PRO A 114 0.96 -5.66 -2.53
CA PRO A 114 -0.01 -6.43 -1.74
C PRO A 114 0.20 -6.30 -0.23
N LEU A 115 1.30 -5.70 0.24
CA LEU A 115 1.66 -5.58 1.65
C LEU A 115 1.20 -4.26 2.28
N LEU A 116 0.63 -3.34 1.50
CA LEU A 116 0.23 -2.02 2.02
C LEU A 116 -0.77 -2.12 3.17
N ILE A 117 -1.78 -2.99 3.04
CA ILE A 117 -2.83 -3.15 4.06
C ILE A 117 -2.22 -3.58 5.39
N ILE A 118 -1.31 -4.56 5.38
CA ILE A 118 -0.66 -5.04 6.61
C ILE A 118 0.27 -3.98 7.21
N LEU A 119 0.99 -3.20 6.39
CA LEU A 119 1.84 -2.11 6.89
C LEU A 119 1.02 -1.02 7.59
N ILE A 120 -0.17 -0.70 7.06
CA ILE A 120 -1.13 0.21 7.71
C ILE A 120 -1.58 -0.41 9.05
N THR A 121 -1.98 -1.68 9.06
CA THR A 121 -2.38 -2.39 10.29
C THR A 121 -1.28 -2.38 11.35
N ILE A 122 -0.02 -2.60 10.98
CA ILE A 122 1.13 -2.51 11.89
C ILE A 122 1.21 -1.11 12.50
N GLY A 123 1.19 -0.05 11.67
CA GLY A 123 1.27 1.32 12.18
C GLY A 123 0.14 1.66 13.16
N PHE A 124 -1.10 1.24 12.86
CA PHE A 124 -2.25 1.41 13.76
C PHE A 124 -2.13 0.58 15.05
N TRP A 125 -1.61 -0.64 14.97
CA TRP A 125 -1.42 -1.47 16.15
C TRP A 125 -0.32 -0.92 17.07
N GLU A 126 0.81 -0.49 16.50
CA GLU A 126 1.89 0.20 17.20
C GLU A 126 1.39 1.47 17.91
N MET A 127 0.46 2.20 17.26
CA MET A 127 -0.23 3.34 17.87
C MET A 127 -1.01 2.96 19.13
N LEU A 128 -1.85 1.92 19.02
CA LEU A 128 -2.77 1.52 20.09
C LEU A 128 -2.02 0.94 21.28
N ARG A 129 -0.90 0.25 21.06
CA ARG A 129 -0.09 -0.30 22.14
C ARG A 129 0.80 0.72 22.83
N LEU A 130 1.11 1.86 22.20
CA LEU A 130 2.07 2.84 22.74
C LEU A 130 1.73 3.30 24.18
N PRO A 131 0.47 3.66 24.53
CA PRO A 131 0.15 4.03 25.91
C PRO A 131 0.37 2.89 26.91
N ILE A 132 0.07 1.65 26.51
CA ILE A 132 0.27 0.46 27.34
C ILE A 132 1.77 0.21 27.54
N PHE A 133 2.55 0.33 26.48
CA PHE A 133 4.01 0.21 26.52
C PHE A 133 4.63 1.24 27.46
N LEU A 134 4.27 2.52 27.35
CA LEU A 134 4.76 3.58 28.23
C LEU A 134 4.33 3.38 29.69
N ALA A 135 3.09 2.94 29.92
CA ALA A 135 2.58 2.68 31.26
C ALA A 135 3.28 1.48 31.92
N ALA A 136 3.53 0.41 31.15
CA ALA A 136 4.26 -0.77 31.62
C ALA A 136 5.72 -0.43 31.93
N GLU A 137 6.40 0.33 31.06
CA GLU A 137 7.80 0.69 31.26
C GLU A 137 8.00 1.60 32.49
N SER A 138 7.04 2.48 32.77
CA SER A 138 7.05 3.35 33.95
C SER A 138 6.64 2.65 35.25
N ASN A 139 5.89 1.54 35.18
CA ASN A 139 5.36 0.84 36.36
C ASN A 139 5.65 -0.66 36.32
N LYS A 140 6.94 -1.02 36.39
CA LYS A 140 7.40 -2.43 36.33
C LYS A 140 6.84 -3.34 37.42
N ASN A 141 6.28 -2.79 38.51
CA ASN A 141 5.72 -3.55 39.62
C ASN A 141 4.27 -4.03 39.38
N VAL A 142 3.62 -3.57 38.30
CA VAL A 142 2.22 -3.92 37.99
C VAL A 142 2.19 -5.13 37.05
N GLY A 143 2.06 -6.34 37.61
CA GLY A 143 2.14 -7.61 36.87
C GLY A 143 1.20 -7.69 35.65
N TRP A 144 -0.09 -7.41 35.84
CA TRP A 144 -1.08 -7.46 34.74
C TRP A 144 -0.78 -6.50 33.59
N LEU A 145 -0.15 -5.36 33.88
CA LEU A 145 0.18 -4.34 32.88
C LEU A 145 1.40 -4.79 32.05
N ASN A 146 2.37 -5.44 32.70
CA ASN A 146 3.51 -6.05 32.01
C ASN A 146 3.07 -7.23 31.13
N GLU A 147 2.17 -8.09 31.62
CA GLU A 147 1.59 -9.19 30.84
C GLU A 147 0.79 -8.66 29.64
N LEU A 148 0.01 -7.60 29.82
CA LEU A 148 -0.70 -6.95 28.72
C LEU A 148 0.28 -6.33 27.70
N ASN A 149 1.38 -5.74 28.15
CA ASN A 149 2.42 -5.25 27.25
C ASN A 149 3.09 -6.39 26.47
N ASP A 150 3.34 -7.53 27.11
CA ASP A 150 3.89 -8.73 26.47
C ASP A 150 2.94 -9.32 25.41
N LEU A 151 1.64 -9.40 25.71
CA LEU A 151 0.60 -9.78 24.74
C LEU A 151 0.62 -8.84 23.52
N ASN A 152 0.72 -7.53 23.75
CA ASN A 152 0.77 -6.55 22.67
C ASN A 152 2.06 -6.69 21.83
N LYS A 153 3.22 -6.92 22.47
CA LYS A 153 4.50 -7.19 21.80
C LYS A 153 4.42 -8.45 20.94
N THR A 154 3.74 -9.49 21.41
CA THR A 154 3.54 -10.74 20.66
C THR A 154 2.76 -10.50 19.36
N ILE A 155 1.68 -9.72 19.43
CA ILE A 155 0.89 -9.36 18.25
C ILE A 155 1.74 -8.52 17.28
N SER A 156 2.44 -7.50 17.78
CA SER A 156 3.34 -6.66 16.97
C SER A 156 4.38 -7.48 16.21
N ARG A 157 5.07 -8.37 16.92
CA ARG A 157 6.13 -9.21 16.35
C ARG A 157 5.60 -10.17 15.29
N GLY A 158 4.42 -10.76 15.52
CA GLY A 158 3.74 -11.59 14.52
C GLY A 158 3.38 -10.81 13.23
N LEU A 159 2.91 -9.57 13.35
CA LEU A 159 2.64 -8.73 12.18
C LEU A 159 3.92 -8.37 11.42
N ILE A 160 5.03 -8.11 12.12
CA ILE A 160 6.35 -7.84 11.51
C ILE A 160 6.87 -9.09 10.78
N TYR A 161 6.74 -10.29 11.34
CA TYR A 161 7.08 -11.54 10.63
C TYR A 161 6.30 -11.69 9.33
N PHE A 162 5.00 -11.34 9.33
CA PHE A 162 4.22 -11.40 8.11
C PHE A 162 4.76 -10.46 7.02
N VAL A 163 5.39 -9.33 7.36
CA VAL A 163 6.03 -8.47 6.35
C VAL A 163 7.13 -9.23 5.61
N VAL A 164 8.00 -9.93 6.32
CA VAL A 164 9.10 -10.70 5.72
C VAL A 164 8.56 -11.86 4.88
N ILE A 165 7.60 -12.60 5.43
CA ILE A 165 6.92 -13.71 4.75
C ILE A 165 6.22 -13.21 3.47
N GLY A 166 5.49 -12.10 3.61
CA GLY A 166 4.74 -11.46 2.53
C GLY A 166 5.65 -10.91 1.44
N VAL A 167 6.79 -10.32 1.78
CA VAL A 167 7.80 -9.87 0.81
C VAL A 167 8.36 -11.05 0.03
N SER A 168 8.70 -12.14 0.72
CA SER A 168 9.19 -13.36 0.08
C SER A 168 8.15 -13.95 -0.89
N TRP A 169 6.92 -14.16 -0.40
CA TRP A 169 5.78 -14.62 -1.19
C TRP A 169 5.54 -13.75 -2.43
N SER A 170 5.46 -12.43 -2.23
CA SER A 170 5.19 -11.47 -3.29
C SER A 170 6.32 -11.43 -4.31
N THR A 171 7.57 -11.60 -3.87
CA THR A 171 8.73 -11.71 -4.77
C THR A 171 8.65 -12.94 -5.66
N PHE A 172 8.37 -14.13 -5.09
CA PHE A 172 8.14 -15.35 -5.89
C PHE A 172 6.99 -15.17 -6.89
N LYS A 173 5.90 -14.54 -6.45
CA LYS A 173 4.74 -14.22 -7.31
C LYS A 173 5.12 -13.28 -8.45
N CYS A 174 5.84 -12.19 -8.17
CA CYS A 174 6.31 -11.22 -9.16
C CYS A 174 7.26 -11.86 -10.19
N MET A 175 7.99 -12.89 -9.77
CA MET A 175 8.91 -13.65 -10.59
C MET A 175 8.23 -14.78 -11.39
N ASN A 176 6.91 -14.96 -11.30
CA ASN A 176 6.18 -16.09 -11.89
C ASN A 176 6.69 -17.46 -11.40
N SER A 177 7.09 -17.52 -10.13
CA SER A 177 7.57 -18.72 -9.43
C SER A 177 6.57 -19.12 -8.34
N ASN A 178 6.72 -20.30 -7.73
CA ASN A 178 5.71 -20.82 -6.78
C ASN A 178 5.69 -19.97 -5.49
N PRO A 179 4.60 -19.21 -5.22
CA PRO A 179 4.57 -18.31 -4.07
C PRO A 179 4.59 -19.05 -2.72
N ILE A 180 4.16 -20.32 -2.68
CA ILE A 180 4.20 -21.15 -1.46
C ILE A 180 5.64 -21.35 -1.00
N TYR A 181 6.60 -21.52 -1.93
CA TYR A 181 8.02 -21.63 -1.57
C TYR A 181 8.50 -20.35 -0.88
N GLY A 182 8.07 -19.19 -1.38
CA GLY A 182 8.33 -17.90 -0.75
C GLY A 182 7.82 -17.82 0.68
N ILE A 183 6.58 -18.28 0.94
CA ILE A 183 6.00 -18.30 2.30
C ILE A 183 6.87 -19.15 3.24
N VAL A 184 7.20 -20.37 2.84
CA VAL A 184 7.98 -21.31 3.67
C VAL A 184 9.38 -20.75 3.96
N ILE A 185 10.06 -20.21 2.95
CA ILE A 185 11.38 -19.59 3.11
C ILE A 185 11.30 -18.40 4.07
N GLY A 186 10.33 -17.50 3.89
CA GLY A 186 10.17 -16.34 4.77
C GLY A 186 9.89 -16.74 6.22
N ALA A 187 9.04 -17.74 6.44
CA ALA A 187 8.73 -18.24 7.78
C ALA A 187 9.95 -18.87 8.46
N ALA A 188 10.76 -19.63 7.71
CA ALA A 188 11.98 -20.22 8.24
C ALA A 188 13.02 -19.16 8.62
N LEU A 189 13.12 -18.07 7.86
CA LEU A 189 14.08 -16.98 8.11
C LEU A 189 13.64 -15.98 9.19
N CYS A 190 12.39 -16.06 9.66
CA CYS A 190 11.88 -15.34 10.83
C CYS A 190 11.77 -16.23 12.07
N ASN A 191 12.35 -17.44 12.04
CA ASN A 191 12.21 -18.38 13.13
C ASN A 191 12.86 -17.83 14.44
N PRO A 192 12.21 -17.96 15.61
CA PRO A 192 12.76 -17.52 16.90
C PRO A 192 14.11 -18.14 17.31
N TYR A 193 14.53 -19.24 16.69
CA TYR A 193 15.89 -19.79 16.86
C TYR A 193 16.98 -18.93 16.18
N LEU A 194 16.59 -17.98 15.33
CA LEU A 194 17.44 -16.92 14.80
C LEU A 194 17.26 -15.66 15.66
N THR A 195 18.31 -14.87 15.77
CA THR A 195 18.33 -13.67 16.61
C THR A 195 17.97 -12.45 15.77
N ALA A 196 16.91 -11.74 16.17
CA ALA A 196 16.53 -10.48 15.56
C ALA A 196 17.46 -9.35 16.03
N LEU A 197 17.63 -8.32 15.21
CA LEU A 197 18.46 -7.16 15.57
C LEU A 197 18.03 -6.52 16.90
N ASN A 198 16.74 -6.48 17.18
CA ASN A 198 16.18 -5.82 18.37
C ASN A 198 16.46 -6.58 19.66
N ASP A 199 16.83 -7.86 19.57
CA ASP A 199 17.07 -8.72 20.73
C ASP A 199 18.56 -8.74 21.14
N ILE A 200 19.40 -7.92 20.50
CA ILE A 200 20.85 -7.90 20.69
C ILE A 200 21.28 -6.58 21.32
N GLU A 201 21.93 -6.70 22.47
CA GLU A 201 22.65 -5.59 23.07
C GLU A 201 24.06 -5.51 22.46
N VAL A 202 24.33 -4.43 21.72
CA VAL A 202 25.64 -4.18 21.13
C VAL A 202 26.48 -3.43 22.16
N ALA A 203 27.52 -4.08 22.68
CA ALA A 203 28.45 -3.46 23.61
C ALA A 203 29.21 -2.30 22.95
N GLU A 204 29.55 -1.27 23.73
CA GLU A 204 30.24 -0.08 23.26
C GLU A 204 31.58 -0.46 22.58
N GLY A 205 31.78 -0.01 21.34
CA GLY A 205 32.97 -0.35 20.53
C GLY A 205 32.92 -1.71 19.79
N SER A 206 31.84 -2.50 19.95
CA SER A 206 31.65 -3.75 19.19
C SER A 206 30.79 -3.53 17.94
N THR A 207 31.02 -4.35 16.90
CA THR A 207 30.16 -4.32 15.71
C THR A 207 28.92 -5.17 15.94
N ILE A 208 27.80 -4.84 15.30
CA ILE A 208 26.56 -5.62 15.41
C ILE A 208 26.73 -7.09 15.01
N LEU A 209 27.69 -7.39 14.12
CA LEU A 209 28.05 -8.76 13.74
C LEU A 209 28.84 -9.50 14.82
N ALA A 210 29.65 -8.80 15.62
CA ALA A 210 30.43 -9.41 16.70
C ALA A 210 29.54 -9.82 17.88
N SER A 211 28.42 -9.12 18.08
CA SER A 211 27.44 -9.41 19.13
C SER A 211 26.43 -10.50 18.77
N MET A 212 26.47 -11.02 17.53
CA MET A 212 25.55 -12.06 17.07
C MET A 212 25.90 -13.42 17.69
N PRO A 213 24.89 -14.20 18.15
CA PRO A 213 25.12 -15.56 18.59
C PRO A 213 25.62 -16.45 17.45
N SER A 214 26.52 -17.39 17.78
CA SER A 214 27.11 -18.34 16.83
C SER A 214 26.46 -19.72 16.91
N TRP A 215 26.43 -20.45 15.80
CA TRP A 215 26.30 -21.91 15.82
C TRP A 215 27.67 -22.56 15.88
N ASN A 216 27.76 -23.70 16.54
CA ASN A 216 28.88 -24.63 16.37
C ASN A 216 28.37 -25.82 15.58
N ILE A 217 28.73 -25.89 14.29
CA ILE A 217 28.26 -26.91 13.35
C ILE A 217 29.46 -27.81 13.04
N PHE A 218 29.40 -29.08 13.45
CA PHE A 218 30.48 -30.05 13.25
C PHE A 218 31.86 -29.58 13.77
N GLY A 219 31.90 -28.80 14.85
CA GLY A 219 33.14 -28.23 15.39
C GLY A 219 33.57 -26.91 14.74
N PHE A 220 32.90 -26.46 13.69
CA PHE A 220 33.15 -25.18 13.04
C PHE A 220 32.19 -24.10 13.56
N PRO A 221 32.70 -23.00 14.15
CA PRO A 221 31.84 -21.89 14.56
C PRO A 221 31.34 -21.13 13.32
N TYR A 222 30.04 -21.15 13.07
CA TYR A 222 29.39 -20.18 12.19
C TYR A 222 28.91 -18.99 13.03
N PRO A 223 29.45 -17.78 12.82
CA PRO A 223 29.34 -16.71 13.81
C PRO A 223 27.98 -16.00 13.89
N TRP A 224 27.04 -16.23 12.96
CA TRP A 224 25.90 -15.32 12.79
C TRP A 224 24.52 -15.99 12.70
N LYS A 225 23.80 -16.06 13.82
CA LYS A 225 22.36 -16.42 13.84
C LYS A 225 21.48 -15.22 13.56
N ILE A 226 21.49 -14.72 12.32
CA ILE A 226 20.74 -13.51 11.95
C ILE A 226 19.33 -13.87 11.48
N SER A 227 18.32 -13.32 12.15
CA SER A 227 16.92 -13.33 11.68
C SER A 227 16.71 -12.30 10.58
N PHE A 228 15.80 -12.58 9.65
CA PHE A 228 15.36 -11.62 8.64
C PHE A 228 14.27 -10.66 9.16
N GLU A 229 13.89 -10.74 10.44
CA GLU A 229 13.09 -9.72 11.11
C GLU A 229 13.78 -8.34 11.00
N GLY A 230 13.16 -7.41 10.26
CA GLY A 230 13.73 -6.10 9.96
C GLY A 230 14.58 -6.03 8.68
N LEU A 231 15.10 -7.15 8.16
CA LEU A 231 15.94 -7.21 6.95
C LEU A 231 15.11 -7.37 5.67
N VAL A 232 14.18 -6.44 5.46
CA VAL A 232 13.19 -6.54 4.38
C VAL A 232 13.83 -6.50 2.99
N LEU A 233 14.81 -5.62 2.76
CA LEU A 233 15.49 -5.51 1.46
C LEU A 233 16.37 -6.74 1.15
N PRO A 234 17.20 -7.25 2.09
CA PRO A 234 17.85 -8.55 1.93
C PRO A 234 16.87 -9.70 1.63
N MET A 235 15.67 -9.70 2.23
CA MET A 235 14.65 -10.73 1.95
C MET A 235 14.20 -10.72 0.48
N VAL A 236 14.07 -9.55 -0.15
CA VAL A 236 13.77 -9.47 -1.60
C VAL A 236 14.86 -10.19 -2.40
N LEU A 237 16.13 -9.98 -2.05
CA LEU A 237 17.25 -10.64 -2.74
C LEU A 237 17.24 -12.16 -2.53
N VAL A 238 17.00 -12.62 -1.32
CA VAL A 238 16.85 -14.06 -1.01
C VAL A 238 15.76 -14.68 -1.87
N ALA A 239 14.56 -14.08 -1.87
CA ALA A 239 13.42 -14.62 -2.61
C ALA A 239 13.63 -14.53 -4.14
N TYR A 240 14.31 -13.49 -4.61
CA TYR A 240 14.72 -13.37 -6.00
C TYR A 240 15.65 -14.51 -6.39
N ILE A 241 16.70 -14.80 -5.60
CA ILE A 241 17.61 -15.92 -5.85
C ILE A 241 16.87 -17.25 -5.80
N GLY A 242 16.00 -17.47 -4.81
CA GLY A 242 15.18 -18.68 -4.74
C GLY A 242 14.29 -18.89 -5.96
N SER A 243 13.72 -17.81 -6.51
CA SER A 243 12.96 -17.86 -7.76
C SER A 243 13.82 -18.24 -8.97
N LEU A 244 15.09 -17.81 -9.01
CA LEU A 244 16.03 -18.19 -10.05
C LEU A 244 16.43 -19.67 -9.93
N ILE A 245 16.64 -20.17 -8.71
CA ILE A 245 16.91 -21.59 -8.45
C ILE A 245 15.74 -22.44 -8.94
N GLN A 246 14.50 -22.04 -8.63
CA GLN A 246 13.30 -22.74 -9.12
C GLN A 246 13.26 -22.80 -10.64
N LYS A 247 13.42 -21.66 -11.33
CA LYS A 247 13.44 -21.59 -12.79
C LYS A 247 14.58 -22.39 -13.41
N GLY A 248 15.72 -22.49 -12.73
CA GLY A 248 16.83 -23.34 -13.11
C GLY A 248 16.44 -24.82 -13.06
N LEU A 249 15.85 -25.25 -11.95
CA LEU A 249 15.34 -26.61 -11.77
C LEU A 249 14.21 -26.96 -12.73
N GLU A 250 13.40 -25.98 -13.15
CA GLU A 250 12.33 -26.23 -14.12
C GLU A 250 12.84 -26.75 -15.45
N LYS A 251 14.07 -26.38 -15.83
CA LYS A 251 14.76 -26.81 -17.04
C LYS A 251 15.38 -28.20 -16.91
N ALA A 252 15.60 -28.69 -15.69
CA ALA A 252 16.15 -30.00 -15.43
C ALA A 252 15.07 -31.10 -15.50
N ASN A 253 15.43 -32.27 -16.01
CA ASN A 253 14.49 -33.38 -16.22
C ASN A 253 14.58 -34.40 -15.07
N PHE A 254 13.73 -34.23 -14.05
CA PHE A 254 13.65 -35.15 -12.89
C PHE A 254 12.50 -36.16 -12.96
N GLY A 255 11.75 -36.22 -14.06
CA GLY A 255 10.62 -37.13 -14.21
C GLY A 255 9.62 -37.06 -13.04
N SER A 256 9.21 -38.22 -12.52
CA SER A 256 8.25 -38.33 -11.40
C SER A 256 8.80 -37.84 -10.05
N PHE A 257 10.12 -37.86 -9.85
CA PHE A 257 10.74 -37.40 -8.60
C PHE A 257 10.74 -35.89 -8.45
N ARG A 258 10.42 -35.15 -9.53
CA ARG A 258 10.38 -33.68 -9.53
C ARG A 258 9.50 -33.10 -8.42
N MET A 259 8.37 -33.74 -8.11
CA MET A 259 7.44 -33.28 -7.08
C MET A 259 8.07 -33.29 -5.67
N LEU A 260 9.09 -34.12 -5.44
CA LEU A 260 9.83 -34.18 -4.19
C LEU A 260 11.10 -33.32 -4.25
N ILE A 261 11.86 -33.43 -5.34
CA ILE A 261 13.16 -32.78 -5.49
C ILE A 261 13.05 -31.26 -5.63
N GLU A 262 12.12 -30.77 -6.45
CA GLU A 262 12.00 -29.34 -6.74
C GLU A 262 11.74 -28.49 -5.48
N PRO A 263 10.68 -28.75 -4.69
CA PRO A 263 10.42 -27.96 -3.48
C PRO A 263 11.56 -28.09 -2.47
N THR A 264 12.12 -29.29 -2.27
CA THR A 264 13.21 -29.50 -1.31
C THR A 264 14.45 -28.71 -1.71
N ILE A 265 14.93 -28.84 -2.94
CA ILE A 265 16.13 -28.12 -3.38
C ILE A 265 15.90 -26.62 -3.33
N VAL A 266 14.79 -26.12 -3.87
CA VAL A 266 14.54 -24.67 -3.91
C VAL A 266 14.49 -24.09 -2.50
N ILE A 267 13.69 -24.66 -1.60
CA ILE A 267 13.50 -24.12 -0.25
C ILE A 267 14.79 -24.25 0.57
N VAL A 268 15.37 -25.46 0.63
CA VAL A 268 16.53 -25.74 1.49
C VAL A 268 17.75 -24.93 1.01
N SER A 269 18.06 -24.98 -0.29
CA SER A 269 19.22 -24.23 -0.80
C SER A 269 19.05 -22.72 -0.64
N THR A 270 17.85 -22.17 -0.85
CA THR A 270 17.60 -20.73 -0.65
C THR A 270 17.79 -20.33 0.80
N ILE A 271 17.29 -21.13 1.76
CA ILE A 271 17.48 -20.86 3.20
C ILE A 271 18.97 -20.92 3.57
N PHE A 272 19.71 -21.92 3.11
CA PHE A 272 21.14 -22.02 3.38
C PHE A 272 21.92 -20.84 2.79
N ILE A 273 21.63 -20.46 1.54
CA ILE A 273 22.26 -19.30 0.89
C ILE A 273 21.92 -18.02 1.66
N ALA A 274 20.67 -17.89 2.10
CA ALA A 274 20.21 -16.74 2.88
C ALA A 274 20.99 -16.61 4.19
N ILE A 275 21.04 -17.67 4.99
CA ILE A 275 21.67 -17.67 6.31
C ILE A 275 23.18 -17.49 6.20
N LEU A 276 23.86 -18.21 5.29
CA LEU A 276 25.32 -18.24 5.20
C LEU A 276 25.93 -16.99 4.55
N PHE A 277 25.22 -16.38 3.59
CA PHE A 277 25.78 -15.31 2.77
C PHE A 277 24.96 -14.02 2.82
N ILE A 278 23.64 -14.12 2.61
CA ILE A 278 22.82 -12.92 2.41
C ILE A 278 22.51 -12.22 3.74
N ALA A 279 22.34 -12.95 4.84
CA ALA A 279 22.05 -12.36 6.14
C ALA A 279 23.18 -11.45 6.66
N PRO A 280 24.46 -11.88 6.70
CA PRO A 280 25.55 -11.01 7.17
C PRO A 280 25.81 -9.83 6.22
N VAL A 281 25.81 -10.07 4.91
CA VAL A 281 25.98 -9.00 3.91
C VAL A 281 24.82 -8.03 3.95
N GLY A 282 23.60 -8.55 4.08
CA GLY A 282 22.37 -7.80 4.16
C GLY A 282 22.33 -6.92 5.41
N LEU A 283 22.69 -7.46 6.57
CA LEU A 283 22.79 -6.73 7.83
C LEU A 283 23.78 -5.56 7.73
N LEU A 284 24.98 -5.79 7.18
CA LEU A 284 25.96 -4.72 6.96
C LEU A 284 25.43 -3.67 6.00
N PHE A 285 24.90 -4.09 4.86
CA PHE A 285 24.36 -3.20 3.85
C PHE A 285 23.27 -2.30 4.43
N THR A 286 22.29 -2.86 5.14
CA THR A 286 21.17 -2.09 5.71
C THR A 286 21.64 -1.18 6.84
N SER A 287 22.63 -1.60 7.64
CA SER A 287 23.18 -0.79 8.73
C SER A 287 23.96 0.41 8.19
N TYR A 288 24.82 0.22 7.18
CA TYR A 288 25.51 1.34 6.52
C TYR A 288 24.56 2.27 5.77
N LEU A 289 23.50 1.71 5.17
CA LEU A 289 22.46 2.52 4.54
C LEU A 289 21.73 3.39 5.57
N SER A 290 21.35 2.81 6.72
CA SER A 290 20.77 3.56 7.84
C SER A 290 21.71 4.66 8.34
N ILE A 291 23.00 4.36 8.55
CA ILE A 291 24.00 5.35 8.95
C ILE A 291 24.10 6.48 7.92
N ALA A 292 24.15 6.17 6.63
CA ALA A 292 24.24 7.16 5.56
C ALA A 292 23.00 8.07 5.50
N PHE A 293 21.80 7.49 5.59
CA PHE A 293 20.55 8.26 5.62
C PHE A 293 20.46 9.13 6.87
N ASN A 294 20.72 8.57 8.05
CA ASN A 294 20.72 9.32 9.29
C ASN A 294 21.75 10.46 9.23
N TYR A 295 22.97 10.21 8.72
CA TYR A 295 23.96 11.27 8.51
C TYR A 295 23.43 12.42 7.64
N LEU A 296 22.80 12.11 6.50
CA LEU A 296 22.21 13.13 5.61
C LEU A 296 21.05 13.89 6.28
N MET A 297 20.39 13.29 7.26
CA MET A 297 19.25 13.87 7.98
C MET A 297 19.61 14.52 9.32
N THR A 298 20.82 14.31 9.85
CA THR A 298 21.28 14.87 11.14
C THR A 298 22.44 15.86 11.00
N ASN A 299 23.25 15.76 9.95
CA ASN A 299 24.41 16.61 9.74
C ASN A 299 24.01 18.10 9.63
N GLY A 300 24.85 18.97 10.20
CA GLY A 300 24.56 20.38 10.45
C GLY A 300 24.27 21.25 9.21
N ILE A 301 24.52 20.77 7.99
CA ILE A 301 24.18 21.50 6.75
C ILE A 301 23.23 20.68 5.89
N THR A 302 23.55 19.41 5.66
CA THR A 302 22.82 18.57 4.70
C THR A 302 21.37 18.31 5.12
N LYS A 303 21.09 18.26 6.43
CA LYS A 303 19.74 18.01 6.95
C LYS A 303 18.71 19.03 6.47
N TYR A 304 19.11 20.29 6.28
CA TYR A 304 18.23 21.38 5.85
C TYR A 304 17.86 21.32 4.37
N ILE A 305 18.58 20.52 3.58
CA ILE A 305 18.33 20.34 2.15
C ILE A 305 17.72 18.97 1.90
N PHE A 306 18.33 17.92 2.44
CA PHE A 306 17.97 16.54 2.15
C PHE A 306 16.58 16.19 2.70
N THR A 307 16.35 16.38 4.00
CA THR A 307 15.06 16.04 4.64
C THR A 307 13.88 16.79 4.00
N PRO A 308 13.97 18.12 3.75
CA PRO A 308 12.86 18.85 3.15
C PRO A 308 12.60 18.50 1.70
N LEU A 309 13.66 18.24 0.94
CA LEU A 309 13.54 17.83 -0.45
C LEU A 309 12.89 16.46 -0.58
N ILE A 310 13.33 15.47 0.22
CA ILE A 310 12.71 14.14 0.22
C ILE A 310 11.26 14.21 0.69
N GLY A 311 10.97 15.01 1.72
CA GLY A 311 9.60 15.25 2.19
C GLY A 311 8.70 15.84 1.10
N ALA A 312 9.18 16.86 0.41
CA ALA A 312 8.49 17.51 -0.71
C ALA A 312 8.28 16.55 -1.89
N MET A 313 9.29 15.71 -2.20
CA MET A 313 9.24 14.75 -3.30
C MET A 313 8.46 13.49 -2.98
N TYR A 314 8.12 13.23 -1.72
CA TYR A 314 7.44 12.00 -1.34
C TYR A 314 6.11 11.79 -2.08
N ALA A 315 5.23 12.81 -2.15
CA ALA A 315 3.97 12.69 -2.90
C ALA A 315 4.19 12.44 -4.42
N PRO A 316 5.11 13.15 -5.10
CA PRO A 316 5.57 12.76 -6.44
C PRO A 316 6.10 11.32 -6.55
N MET A 317 6.86 10.85 -5.57
CA MET A 317 7.36 9.45 -5.53
C MET A 317 6.23 8.43 -5.39
N VAL A 318 5.09 8.81 -4.81
CA VAL A 318 3.88 7.98 -4.75
C VAL A 318 3.28 7.73 -6.13
N ILE A 319 3.30 8.73 -7.01
CA ILE A 319 2.82 8.61 -8.40
C ILE A 319 3.58 7.51 -9.15
N PHE A 320 4.91 7.48 -8.98
CA PHE A 320 5.77 6.53 -9.67
C PHE A 320 5.95 5.20 -8.91
N GLY A 321 5.33 5.05 -7.74
CA GLY A 321 5.50 3.87 -6.87
C GLY A 321 6.86 3.76 -6.17
N ILE A 322 7.82 4.62 -6.52
CA ILE A 322 9.22 4.55 -6.05
C ILE A 322 9.38 4.86 -4.55
N HIS A 323 8.39 5.51 -3.92
CA HIS A 323 8.33 5.70 -2.47
C HIS A 323 8.40 4.38 -1.68
N ARG A 324 7.94 3.27 -2.27
CA ARG A 324 7.99 1.94 -1.62
C ARG A 324 9.42 1.46 -1.37
N CYS A 325 10.42 2.05 -2.04
CA CYS A 325 11.83 1.79 -1.77
C CYS A 325 12.31 2.41 -0.44
N ILE A 326 11.58 3.39 0.11
CA ILE A 326 11.91 4.01 1.41
C ILE A 326 11.45 3.13 2.57
N THR A 327 10.36 2.37 2.40
CA THR A 327 9.76 1.55 3.47
C THR A 327 10.74 0.54 4.11
N PRO A 328 11.58 -0.20 3.37
CA PRO A 328 12.59 -1.07 3.98
C PRO A 328 13.60 -0.31 4.86
N ILE A 329 14.01 0.88 4.44
CA ILE A 329 14.97 1.73 5.17
C ILE A 329 14.33 2.21 6.48
N LEU A 330 13.09 2.69 6.40
CA LEU A 330 12.29 3.05 7.56
C LEU A 330 12.15 1.89 8.55
N MET A 331 11.78 0.70 8.07
CA MET A 331 11.61 -0.48 8.94
C MET A 331 12.93 -0.85 9.62
N GLN A 332 14.04 -0.79 8.90
CA GLN A 332 15.37 -1.01 9.46
C GLN A 332 15.68 0.00 10.57
N ASP A 333 15.44 1.29 10.34
CA ASP A 333 15.70 2.33 11.33
C ASP A 333 14.88 2.12 12.61
N ILE A 334 13.58 1.81 12.46
CA ILE A 334 12.69 1.56 13.60
C ILE A 334 13.18 0.39 14.44
N VAL A 335 13.64 -0.67 13.79
CA VAL A 335 14.24 -1.84 14.43
C VAL A 335 15.52 -1.40 15.16
N GLN A 336 16.50 -0.84 14.45
CA GLN A 336 17.81 -0.52 15.03
C GLN A 336 17.80 0.58 16.10
N ASN A 337 16.95 1.59 15.93
CA ASN A 337 17.02 2.84 16.70
C ASN A 337 15.74 3.14 17.48
N ASN A 338 14.80 2.19 17.52
CA ASN A 338 13.47 2.36 18.12
C ASN A 338 12.70 3.59 17.58
N GLY A 339 13.00 4.01 16.35
CA GLY A 339 12.41 5.15 15.66
C GLY A 339 13.17 5.54 14.39
N SER A 340 12.69 6.57 13.70
CA SER A 340 13.31 7.08 12.48
C SER A 340 12.89 8.52 12.18
N LEU A 341 13.83 9.34 11.69
CA LEU A 341 13.52 10.65 11.10
C LEU A 341 12.68 10.51 9.83
N ILE A 342 12.81 9.39 9.12
CA ILE A 342 12.01 9.08 7.94
C ILE A 342 10.54 8.98 8.35
N MET A 343 10.22 8.40 9.52
CA MET A 343 8.83 8.25 9.97
C MET A 343 8.11 9.60 10.05
N GLY A 344 8.72 10.58 10.71
CA GLY A 344 8.13 11.92 10.84
C GLY A 344 7.99 12.65 9.50
N LEU A 345 8.98 12.49 8.61
CA LEU A 345 8.90 13.00 7.23
C LEU A 345 7.67 12.44 6.50
N LEU A 346 7.45 11.12 6.56
CA LEU A 346 6.33 10.47 5.89
C LEU A 346 4.98 10.94 6.41
N ILE A 347 4.85 11.08 7.74
CA ILE A 347 3.65 11.62 8.39
C ILE A 347 3.35 13.03 7.87
N ILE A 348 4.36 13.90 7.85
CA ILE A 348 4.23 15.28 7.38
C ILE A 348 3.79 15.32 5.91
N SER A 349 4.45 14.55 5.04
CA SER A 349 4.11 14.51 3.60
C SER A 349 2.71 13.97 3.34
N ASN A 350 2.27 12.97 4.11
CA ASN A 350 0.93 12.40 3.97
C ASN A 350 -0.17 13.35 4.44
N VAL A 351 0.02 13.96 5.62
CA VAL A 351 -0.88 14.99 6.15
C VAL A 351 -0.96 16.17 5.17
N SER A 352 0.16 16.59 4.61
CA SER A 352 0.20 17.64 3.59
C SER A 352 -0.66 17.31 2.38
N THR A 353 -0.53 16.10 1.85
CA THR A 353 -1.28 15.62 0.69
C THR A 353 -2.78 15.58 0.96
N ALA A 354 -3.15 15.11 2.14
CA ALA A 354 -4.54 15.05 2.59
C ALA A 354 -5.14 16.46 2.75
N VAL A 355 -4.41 17.40 3.33
CA VAL A 355 -4.86 18.79 3.54
C VAL A 355 -4.99 19.54 2.23
N ALA A 356 -4.06 19.37 1.29
CA ALA A 356 -4.18 19.97 -0.03
C ALA A 356 -5.42 19.45 -0.78
N THR A 357 -5.72 18.16 -0.64
CA THR A 357 -6.94 17.54 -1.18
C THR A 357 -8.21 18.10 -0.51
N PHE A 358 -8.17 18.33 0.80
CA PHE A 358 -9.27 19.00 1.52
C PHE A 358 -9.50 20.42 1.02
N ALA A 359 -8.42 21.21 0.88
CA ALA A 359 -8.46 22.58 0.40
C ALA A 359 -9.04 22.66 -1.03
N PHE A 360 -8.66 21.72 -1.89
CA PHE A 360 -9.29 21.55 -3.21
C PHE A 360 -10.80 21.30 -3.12
N GLY A 361 -11.23 20.38 -2.25
CA GLY A 361 -12.65 20.09 -2.03
C GLY A 361 -13.43 21.31 -1.50
N LEU A 362 -12.81 22.11 -0.63
CA LEU A 362 -13.39 23.34 -0.09
C LEU A 362 -13.54 24.43 -1.17
N LYS A 363 -12.53 24.58 -2.03
CA LYS A 363 -12.58 25.51 -3.17
C LYS A 363 -13.68 25.13 -4.16
N ASN A 364 -13.84 23.84 -4.45
CA ASN A 364 -14.79 23.30 -5.42
C ASN A 364 -16.10 22.81 -4.79
N LYS A 365 -16.46 23.35 -3.60
CA LYS A 365 -17.62 22.90 -2.81
C LYS A 365 -18.99 23.01 -3.49
N ASN A 366 -19.07 23.74 -4.60
CA ASN A 366 -20.29 23.92 -5.38
C ASN A 366 -20.59 22.72 -6.28
N CYS A 367 -19.61 21.89 -6.63
CA CYS A 367 -19.84 20.62 -7.29
C CYS A 367 -19.86 19.51 -6.22
N LYS A 368 -21.06 19.05 -5.82
CA LYS A 368 -21.19 18.09 -4.72
C LYS A 368 -20.40 16.80 -4.93
N LYS A 369 -20.44 16.23 -6.14
CA LYS A 369 -19.74 14.98 -6.50
C LYS A 369 -18.23 15.10 -6.25
N VAL A 370 -17.60 16.14 -6.79
CA VAL A 370 -16.16 16.40 -6.64
C VAL A 370 -15.79 16.69 -5.20
N ARG A 371 -16.61 17.47 -4.50
CA ARG A 371 -16.41 17.75 -3.07
C ARG A 371 -16.44 16.46 -2.23
N GLN A 372 -17.40 15.57 -2.49
CA GLN A 372 -17.54 14.31 -1.75
C GLN A 372 -16.32 13.41 -1.95
N VAL A 373 -15.85 13.27 -3.19
CA VAL A 373 -14.62 12.53 -3.51
C VAL A 373 -13.42 13.13 -2.78
N ALA A 374 -13.23 14.45 -2.88
CA ALA A 374 -12.12 15.14 -2.25
C ALA A 374 -12.13 15.00 -0.72
N TYR A 375 -13.28 15.15 -0.06
CA TYR A 375 -13.38 15.03 1.40
C TYR A 375 -13.19 13.59 1.89
N SER A 376 -13.79 12.62 1.20
CA SER A 376 -13.62 11.20 1.56
C SER A 376 -12.15 10.78 1.44
N ASN A 377 -11.50 11.14 0.33
CA ASN A 377 -10.10 10.77 0.10
C ASN A 377 -9.17 11.53 1.05
N SER A 378 -9.44 12.82 1.27
CA SER A 378 -8.70 13.62 2.25
C SER A 378 -8.79 13.02 3.66
N LEU A 379 -9.96 12.58 4.11
CA LEU A 379 -10.11 11.95 5.42
C LEU A 379 -9.26 10.67 5.54
N SER A 380 -9.27 9.83 4.50
CA SER A 380 -8.42 8.64 4.43
C SER A 380 -6.93 8.97 4.51
N GLY A 381 -6.47 9.95 3.72
CA GLY A 381 -5.07 10.38 3.75
C GLY A 381 -4.68 11.04 5.08
N PHE A 382 -5.59 11.80 5.67
CA PHE A 382 -5.34 12.54 6.90
C PHE A 382 -5.26 11.61 8.11
N VAL A 383 -6.17 10.63 8.23
CA VAL A 383 -6.23 9.74 9.38
C VAL A 383 -5.33 8.52 9.19
N ALA A 384 -5.47 7.81 8.07
CA ALA A 384 -4.77 6.54 7.84
C ALA A 384 -3.39 6.72 7.17
N GLY A 385 -3.09 7.91 6.64
CA GLY A 385 -1.85 8.13 5.88
C GLY A 385 -1.88 7.55 4.46
N VAL A 386 -3.04 7.10 3.98
CA VAL A 386 -3.21 6.51 2.64
C VAL A 386 -3.49 7.62 1.62
N THR A 387 -2.48 7.99 0.83
CA THR A 387 -2.52 9.18 -0.02
C THR A 387 -2.76 8.89 -1.50
N GLU A 388 -2.75 7.62 -1.93
CA GLU A 388 -3.02 7.24 -3.31
C GLU A 388 -4.37 7.77 -3.80
N PRO A 389 -5.49 7.62 -3.06
CA PRO A 389 -6.77 8.19 -3.49
C PRO A 389 -6.70 9.70 -3.66
N CYS A 390 -6.02 10.43 -2.75
CA CYS A 390 -5.82 11.88 -2.86
C CYS A 390 -5.05 12.26 -4.13
N ILE A 391 -3.95 11.55 -4.39
CA ILE A 391 -3.03 11.82 -5.49
C ILE A 391 -3.68 11.55 -6.84
N TYR A 392 -4.32 10.40 -7.02
CA TYR A 392 -4.88 9.99 -8.31
C TYR A 392 -6.22 10.68 -8.60
N SER A 393 -7.09 10.85 -7.60
CA SER A 393 -8.41 11.47 -7.84
C SER A 393 -8.36 12.99 -7.95
N VAL A 394 -7.39 13.64 -7.29
CA VAL A 394 -7.31 15.10 -7.19
C VAL A 394 -5.94 15.64 -7.61
N GLY A 395 -4.87 15.16 -6.97
CA GLY A 395 -3.52 15.72 -7.12
C GLY A 395 -3.02 15.81 -8.57
N ILE A 396 -2.91 14.68 -9.26
CA ILE A 396 -2.43 14.59 -10.66
C ILE A 396 -3.40 15.28 -11.62
N LYS A 397 -4.69 15.11 -11.36
CA LYS A 397 -5.75 15.57 -12.24
C LYS A 397 -5.80 17.09 -12.35
N TYR A 398 -5.85 17.76 -11.20
CA TYR A 398 -5.96 19.21 -11.10
C TYR A 398 -4.60 19.91 -10.92
N ILE A 399 -3.53 19.16 -10.63
CA ILE A 399 -2.12 19.57 -10.51
C ILE A 399 -1.83 20.51 -9.34
N TYR A 400 -2.59 21.59 -9.19
CA TYR A 400 -2.34 22.61 -8.18
C TYR A 400 -2.44 22.11 -6.72
N PRO A 401 -3.32 21.14 -6.37
CA PRO A 401 -3.32 20.57 -5.01
C PRO A 401 -2.06 19.74 -4.76
N MET A 402 -1.53 19.07 -5.80
CA MET A 402 -0.25 18.37 -5.68
C MET A 402 0.89 19.35 -5.37
N ILE A 403 0.97 20.46 -6.10
CA ILE A 403 1.99 21.50 -5.84
C ILE A 403 1.82 22.08 -4.43
N GLY A 404 0.58 22.35 -4.01
CA GLY A 404 0.29 22.81 -2.65
C GLY A 404 0.77 21.83 -1.58
N SER A 405 0.62 20.52 -1.82
CA SER A 405 1.17 19.48 -0.95
C SER A 405 2.71 19.46 -0.95
N VAL A 406 3.37 19.55 -2.11
CA VAL A 406 4.84 19.58 -2.18
C VAL A 406 5.40 20.74 -1.36
N ILE A 407 4.79 21.93 -1.47
CA ILE A 407 5.22 23.13 -0.73
C ILE A 407 5.00 22.95 0.78
N GLY A 408 3.82 22.47 1.19
CA GLY A 408 3.53 22.28 2.60
C GLY A 408 4.39 21.21 3.26
N ALA A 409 4.63 20.10 2.57
CA ALA A 409 5.54 19.05 3.02
C ALA A 409 6.97 19.59 3.18
N TYR A 410 7.47 20.39 2.23
CA TYR A 410 8.79 21.03 2.31
C TYR A 410 8.97 21.85 3.60
N PHE A 411 8.06 22.79 3.87
CA PHE A 411 8.20 23.67 5.05
C PHE A 411 7.97 22.92 6.37
N GLY A 412 7.05 21.95 6.38
CA GLY A 412 6.82 21.09 7.54
C GLY A 412 8.05 20.26 7.92
N THR A 413 8.65 19.60 6.92
CA THR A 413 9.83 18.75 7.12
C THR A 413 11.09 19.56 7.39
N LEU A 414 11.19 20.78 6.86
CA LEU A 414 12.23 21.75 7.22
C LEU A 414 12.16 22.11 8.70
N LEU A 415 10.98 22.43 9.23
CA LEU A 415 10.85 22.72 10.66
C LEU A 415 11.15 21.48 11.52
N TYR A 416 10.65 20.32 11.11
CA TYR A 416 10.86 19.03 11.79
C TYR A 416 12.34 18.68 11.95
N THR A 417 13.13 18.76 10.87
CA THR A 417 14.56 18.45 10.90
C THR A 417 15.39 19.54 11.58
N SER A 418 14.96 20.80 11.45
CA SER A 418 15.65 21.94 12.09
C SER A 418 15.56 21.86 13.60
N ALA A 419 14.37 21.52 14.12
CA ALA A 419 14.11 21.38 15.53
C ALA A 419 14.58 20.05 16.13
N GLY A 420 15.14 19.14 15.32
CA GLY A 420 15.71 17.87 15.78
C GLY A 420 14.66 16.88 16.30
N VAL A 421 13.48 16.84 15.69
CA VAL A 421 12.37 15.98 16.14
C VAL A 421 12.62 14.52 15.77
N TRP A 422 12.57 13.61 16.75
CA TRP A 422 12.62 12.15 16.53
C TRP A 422 11.24 11.50 16.59
N THR A 423 11.02 10.43 15.84
CA THR A 423 9.71 9.78 15.72
C THR A 423 9.81 8.27 15.82
N THR A 424 9.09 7.67 16.77
CA THR A 424 8.96 6.21 16.95
C THR A 424 7.98 5.61 15.93
N ALA A 425 7.87 4.28 15.93
CA ALA A 425 6.88 3.56 15.13
C ALA A 425 5.47 4.08 15.42
N SER A 426 4.77 4.55 14.38
CA SER A 426 3.46 5.19 14.48
C SER A 426 2.72 5.15 13.14
N PRO A 427 1.41 5.44 13.10
CA PRO A 427 0.65 5.50 11.86
C PRO A 427 1.16 6.62 10.96
N PHE A 428 1.07 6.41 9.65
CA PHE A 428 1.55 7.36 8.65
C PHE A 428 0.65 8.61 8.44
N GLY A 429 -0.45 8.73 9.18
CA GLY A 429 -1.37 9.88 9.14
C GLY A 429 -1.18 10.82 10.33
N ILE A 430 -2.15 11.72 10.56
CA ILE A 430 -2.12 12.71 11.65
C ILE A 430 -1.97 12.08 13.03
N LEU A 431 -2.49 10.87 13.22
CA LEU A 431 -2.37 10.12 14.46
C LEU A 431 -0.91 9.74 14.76
N GLY A 432 -0.02 9.79 13.77
CA GLY A 432 1.42 9.66 13.93
C GLY A 432 2.06 10.71 14.83
N VAL A 433 1.37 11.80 15.15
CA VAL A 433 1.81 12.80 16.15
C VAL A 433 2.16 12.19 17.50
N ILE A 434 1.51 11.08 17.88
CA ILE A 434 1.82 10.39 19.14
C ILE A 434 3.18 9.70 19.12
N GLY A 435 3.72 9.43 17.93
CA GLY A 435 5.04 8.85 17.75
C GLY A 435 6.18 9.84 17.98
N PHE A 436 5.91 11.14 18.15
CA PHE A 436 6.96 12.10 18.48
C PHE A 436 7.54 11.79 19.86
N ALA A 437 8.74 11.21 19.86
CA ALA A 437 9.37 10.61 21.03
C ALA A 437 9.74 11.65 22.07
N SER A 438 9.76 11.34 23.37
CA SER A 438 10.18 12.29 24.42
C SER A 438 11.62 12.82 24.20
N SER A 439 12.51 11.95 23.75
CA SER A 439 13.91 12.26 23.39
C SER A 439 14.35 11.41 22.20
N ALA A 440 15.32 11.91 21.44
CA ALA A 440 16.04 11.09 20.47
C ALA A 440 17.05 10.17 21.17
N PRO A 441 17.42 9.03 20.58
CA PRO A 441 18.55 8.24 21.07
C PRO A 441 19.83 9.07 21.09
N GLU A 442 20.67 8.92 22.13
CA GLU A 442 21.94 9.66 22.24
C GLU A 442 22.86 9.42 21.03
N SER A 443 22.83 8.21 20.48
CA SER A 443 23.57 7.81 19.27
C SER A 443 23.26 8.66 18.03
N MET A 444 22.10 9.31 17.98
CA MET A 444 21.68 10.13 16.84
C MET A 444 22.26 11.56 16.86
N ASN A 445 22.87 11.99 17.97
CA ASN A 445 23.44 13.33 18.15
C ASN A 445 22.49 14.47 17.71
N LEU A 446 21.19 14.31 18.01
CA LEU A 446 20.15 15.28 17.65
C LEU A 446 20.00 16.33 18.75
N ASN A 447 20.33 17.58 18.43
CA ASN A 447 20.05 18.72 19.29
C ASN A 447 18.60 19.18 19.11
N THR A 448 17.69 18.61 19.89
CA THR A 448 16.29 19.06 19.92
C THR A 448 16.18 20.44 20.54
N TRP A 449 15.40 21.33 19.92
CA TRP A 449 15.14 22.67 20.45
C TRP A 449 14.37 22.63 21.78
N ALA A 450 14.48 23.70 22.55
CA ALA A 450 13.77 23.86 23.83
C ALA A 450 12.26 23.60 23.66
N GLY A 451 11.66 22.85 24.59
CA GLY A 451 10.28 22.38 24.51
C GLY A 451 10.10 20.96 23.94
N GLY A 452 11.18 20.34 23.45
CA GLY A 452 11.22 18.93 23.12
C GLY A 452 10.52 18.55 21.79
N ASN A 453 10.64 17.28 21.44
CA ASN A 453 10.17 16.74 20.15
C ASN A 453 8.66 16.88 19.96
N PHE A 454 7.86 16.72 21.02
CA PHE A 454 6.40 16.76 20.91
C PHE A 454 5.90 18.16 20.47
N LEU A 455 6.42 19.22 21.10
CA LEU A 455 6.07 20.60 20.74
C LEU A 455 6.45 20.91 19.30
N TRP A 456 7.71 20.65 18.94
CA TRP A 456 8.22 20.98 17.60
C TRP A 456 7.66 20.10 16.50
N GLY A 457 7.38 18.83 16.81
CA GLY A 457 6.65 17.93 15.93
C GLY A 457 5.23 18.43 15.64
N PHE A 458 4.50 18.85 16.69
CA PHE A 458 3.18 19.46 16.53
C PHE A 458 3.23 20.77 15.72
N LEU A 459 4.20 21.65 15.99
CA LEU A 459 4.38 22.89 15.22
C LEU A 459 4.75 22.61 13.76
N SER A 460 5.52 21.55 13.49
CA SER A 460 5.84 21.09 12.14
C SER A 460 4.58 20.64 11.40
N LEU A 461 3.70 19.88 12.06
CA LEU A 461 2.39 19.51 11.50
C LEU A 461 1.48 20.73 11.30
N ALA A 462 1.40 21.64 12.26
CA ALA A 462 0.60 22.86 12.14
C ALA A 462 1.08 23.73 10.96
N THR A 463 2.40 23.85 10.79
CA THR A 463 3.04 24.52 9.65
C THR A 463 2.67 23.82 8.35
N THR A 464 2.78 22.49 8.33
CA THR A 464 2.41 21.67 7.17
C THR A 464 0.96 21.91 6.75
N ILE A 465 0.02 21.81 7.69
CA ILE A 465 -1.41 21.99 7.45
C ILE A 465 -1.67 23.40 6.91
N SER A 466 -1.13 24.41 7.59
CA SER A 466 -1.33 25.82 7.23
C SER A 466 -0.78 26.15 5.84
N VAL A 467 0.47 25.77 5.58
CA VAL A 467 1.14 26.05 4.31
C VAL A 467 0.50 25.24 3.17
N SER A 468 0.20 23.96 3.36
CA SER A 468 -0.45 23.14 2.33
C SER A 468 -1.80 23.72 1.94
N PHE A 469 -2.60 24.13 2.93
CA PHE A 469 -3.91 24.72 2.72
C PHE A 469 -3.80 26.07 1.99
N LEU A 470 -2.96 26.98 2.48
CA LEU A 470 -2.78 28.32 1.90
C LEU A 470 -2.21 28.23 0.49
N ALA A 471 -1.16 27.45 0.27
CA ALA A 471 -0.56 27.25 -1.05
C ALA A 471 -1.59 26.71 -2.04
N THR A 472 -2.38 25.70 -1.65
CA THR A 472 -3.44 25.15 -2.50
C THR A 472 -4.52 26.21 -2.82
N MET A 473 -4.96 26.99 -1.82
CA MET A 473 -5.96 28.04 -2.03
C MET A 473 -5.46 29.18 -2.91
N ILE A 474 -4.20 29.59 -2.77
CA ILE A 474 -3.56 30.61 -3.61
C ILE A 474 -3.42 30.09 -5.04
N LEU A 475 -2.88 28.90 -5.23
CA LEU A 475 -2.70 28.30 -6.55
C LEU A 475 -4.05 28.06 -7.26
N SER A 476 -5.13 27.81 -6.52
CA SER A 476 -6.47 27.69 -7.10
C SER A 476 -6.99 28.94 -7.82
N LYS A 477 -6.39 30.13 -7.54
CA LYS A 477 -6.74 31.40 -8.19
C LYS A 477 -5.92 31.68 -9.45
N VAL A 478 -4.91 30.84 -9.76
CA VAL A 478 -4.10 31.00 -10.96
C VAL A 478 -4.94 30.60 -12.17
N LYS A 479 -5.08 31.52 -13.14
CA LYS A 479 -5.93 31.36 -14.34
C LYS A 479 -5.75 30.01 -15.04
N ARG A 480 -4.51 29.52 -15.15
CA ARG A 480 -4.19 28.23 -15.78
C ARG A 480 -4.85 27.05 -15.05
N PHE A 481 -4.76 27.02 -13.72
CA PHE A 481 -5.35 25.94 -12.91
C PHE A 481 -6.87 26.06 -12.81
N GLU A 482 -7.40 27.28 -12.74
CA GLU A 482 -8.83 27.53 -12.76
C GLU A 482 -9.46 27.06 -14.09
N LYS A 483 -8.87 27.44 -15.24
CA LYS A 483 -9.34 27.02 -16.55
C LYS A 483 -9.34 25.48 -16.68
N ARG A 484 -8.22 24.84 -16.35
CA ARG A 484 -8.10 23.37 -16.37
C ARG A 484 -9.13 22.70 -15.46
N THR A 485 -9.35 23.25 -14.26
CA THR A 485 -10.32 22.69 -13.30
C THR A 485 -11.74 22.78 -13.87
N ASN A 486 -12.12 23.91 -14.46
CA ASN A 486 -13.45 24.10 -15.05
C ASN A 486 -13.70 23.18 -16.25
N GLU A 487 -12.70 22.95 -17.12
CA GLU A 487 -12.78 22.02 -18.23
C GLU A 487 -13.06 20.59 -17.73
N ILE A 488 -12.29 20.12 -16.76
CA ILE A 488 -12.44 18.79 -16.16
C ILE A 488 -13.80 18.63 -15.47
N LEU A 489 -14.27 19.66 -14.76
CA LEU A 489 -15.58 19.63 -14.10
C LEU A 489 -16.73 19.53 -15.10
N LYS A 490 -16.60 20.17 -16.26
CA LYS A 490 -17.59 20.09 -17.33
C LYS A 490 -17.60 18.71 -17.97
N GLU A 491 -16.43 18.17 -18.32
CA GLU A 491 -16.31 16.90 -19.02
C GLU A 491 -16.75 15.70 -18.17
N GLU A 492 -16.36 15.64 -16.90
CA GLU A 492 -16.58 14.43 -16.08
C GLU A 492 -17.77 14.53 -15.12
N TYR A 493 -18.19 15.73 -14.77
CA TYR A 493 -19.24 15.94 -13.77
C TYR A 493 -20.45 16.69 -14.30
N ASP A 494 -20.47 17.01 -15.61
CA ASP A 494 -21.50 17.83 -16.26
C ASP A 494 -21.76 19.14 -15.49
N PHE A 495 -20.68 19.71 -14.94
CA PHE A 495 -20.74 20.87 -14.06
C PHE A 495 -20.04 22.07 -14.71
N ASP A 496 -20.82 22.89 -15.42
CA ASP A 496 -20.33 24.15 -15.98
C ASP A 496 -20.44 25.28 -14.95
N TYR A 497 -19.29 25.72 -14.42
CA TYR A 497 -19.20 26.74 -13.39
C TYR A 497 -19.84 28.08 -13.82
N LYS A 498 -19.80 28.43 -15.12
CA LYS A 498 -20.39 29.69 -15.61
C LYS A 498 -21.91 29.60 -15.62
N VAL A 499 -22.45 28.55 -16.24
CA VAL A 499 -23.90 28.34 -16.36
C VAL A 499 -24.54 28.21 -14.98
N VAL A 500 -23.90 27.47 -14.07
CA VAL A 500 -24.42 27.30 -12.70
C VAL A 500 -24.38 28.63 -11.94
N ASN A 501 -23.31 29.41 -12.06
CA ASN A 501 -23.23 30.71 -11.38
C ASN A 501 -24.25 31.72 -11.93
N GLU A 502 -24.45 31.79 -13.24
CA GLU A 502 -25.47 32.63 -13.87
C GLU A 502 -26.87 32.28 -13.37
N LYS A 503 -27.24 30.99 -13.38
CA LYS A 503 -28.53 30.52 -12.83
C LYS A 503 -28.69 30.85 -11.35
N VAL A 504 -27.62 30.73 -10.56
CA VAL A 504 -27.64 31.08 -9.12
C VAL A 504 -27.78 32.59 -8.90
N GLU A 505 -27.14 33.43 -9.71
CA GLU A 505 -27.33 34.88 -9.65
C GLU A 505 -28.74 35.28 -10.04
N GLN A 506 -29.31 34.64 -11.06
CA GLN A 506 -30.69 34.87 -11.47
C GLN A 506 -31.67 34.52 -10.34
N LEU A 507 -31.54 33.32 -9.76
CA LEU A 507 -32.35 32.93 -8.59
C LEU A 507 -32.22 33.89 -7.39
N LYS A 508 -31.04 34.47 -7.17
CA LYS A 508 -30.85 35.48 -6.11
C LYS A 508 -31.53 36.81 -6.45
N LYS A 509 -31.52 37.22 -7.72
CA LYS A 509 -32.25 38.41 -8.19
C LYS A 509 -33.75 38.20 -8.08
N ASP A 510 -34.25 37.06 -8.52
CA ASP A 510 -35.67 36.69 -8.44
C ASP A 510 -36.15 36.67 -6.98
N TYR A 511 -35.41 35.99 -6.09
CA TYR A 511 -35.68 36.01 -4.66
C TYR A 511 -35.72 37.44 -4.08
N LYS A 512 -34.80 38.32 -4.49
CA LYS A 512 -34.77 39.71 -4.00
C LYS A 512 -35.99 40.51 -4.48
N ASN A 513 -36.43 40.29 -5.71
CA ASN A 513 -37.63 40.91 -6.27
C ASN A 513 -38.90 40.40 -5.58
N ASP A 514 -39.03 39.09 -5.41
CA ASP A 514 -40.16 38.46 -4.73
C ASP A 514 -40.25 38.87 -3.26
N LEU A 515 -39.11 38.94 -2.58
CA LEU A 515 -39.02 39.45 -1.21
C LEU A 515 -39.48 40.92 -1.14
N LYS A 516 -39.07 41.76 -2.10
CA LYS A 516 -39.49 43.17 -2.15
C LYS A 516 -40.99 43.30 -2.39
N ASN A 517 -41.58 42.44 -3.23
CA ASN A 517 -43.02 42.40 -3.48
C ASN A 517 -43.81 41.98 -2.23
N LEU A 518 -43.33 40.96 -1.50
CA LEU A 518 -43.94 40.50 -0.23
C LEU A 518 -43.83 41.56 0.88
N ILE A 519 -42.71 42.27 0.96
CA ILE A 519 -42.50 43.36 1.93
C ILE A 519 -43.37 44.58 1.58
N ASN A 520 -43.50 44.95 0.30
CA ASN A 520 -44.35 46.05 -0.13
C ASN A 520 -45.85 45.76 0.07
N LYS A 521 -46.27 44.49 0.00
CA LYS A 521 -47.63 44.06 0.39
C LYS A 521 -47.90 44.28 1.88
N ASN A 522 -46.88 44.12 2.73
CA ASN A 522 -46.97 44.33 4.18
C ASN A 522 -47.18 45.79 4.59
N THR A 523 -46.83 46.77 3.75
CA THR A 523 -46.97 48.20 4.08
C THR A 523 -48.37 48.75 3.80
N LYS A 524 -49.22 48.02 3.06
CA LYS A 524 -50.56 48.50 2.65
C LYS A 524 -51.73 48.01 3.51
N ASN A 525 -51.58 46.95 4.32
CA ASN A 525 -52.66 46.43 5.18
C ASN A 525 -52.19 46.22 6.63
N LEU A 526 -52.93 46.79 7.58
CA LEU A 526 -52.61 46.88 9.01
C LEU A 526 -53.03 45.65 9.83
N ASP A 527 -53.24 44.49 9.19
CA ASP A 527 -53.83 43.32 9.84
C ASP A 527 -52.79 42.33 10.39
N ARG A 528 -53.00 41.83 11.62
CA ARG A 528 -52.02 40.98 12.33
C ARG A 528 -51.86 39.59 11.70
N ASP A 529 -52.94 39.04 11.15
CA ASP A 529 -52.94 37.69 10.57
C ASP A 529 -52.24 37.67 9.21
N LEU A 530 -52.43 38.71 8.39
CA LEU A 530 -51.69 38.93 7.13
C LEU A 530 -50.17 39.02 7.36
N LYS A 531 -49.71 39.63 8.46
CA LYS A 531 -48.28 39.68 8.81
C LYS A 531 -47.70 38.29 9.09
N LYS A 532 -48.43 37.42 9.80
CA LYS A 532 -48.00 36.04 10.09
C LYS A 532 -47.94 35.18 8.81
N GLU A 533 -48.93 35.33 7.94
CA GLU A 533 -48.99 34.61 6.66
C GLU A 533 -47.83 35.02 5.73
N ASN A 534 -47.57 36.33 5.60
CA ASN A 534 -46.45 36.86 4.82
C ASN A 534 -45.08 36.44 5.39
N LEU A 535 -44.92 36.41 6.73
CA LEU A 535 -43.69 35.89 7.37
C LEU A 535 -43.47 34.40 7.06
N THR A 536 -44.56 33.63 6.97
CA THR A 536 -44.52 32.21 6.61
C THR A 536 -44.14 32.04 5.14
N GLN A 537 -44.71 32.83 4.23
CA GLN A 537 -44.34 32.87 2.82
C GLN A 537 -42.87 33.26 2.61
N ILE A 538 -42.35 34.25 3.33
CA ILE A 538 -40.93 34.62 3.28
C ILE A 538 -40.04 33.45 3.71
N LYS A 539 -40.42 32.70 4.75
CA LYS A 539 -39.69 31.50 5.19
C LYS A 539 -39.72 30.40 4.13
N ILE A 540 -40.87 30.17 3.48
CA ILE A 540 -41.05 29.19 2.40
C ILE A 540 -40.18 29.58 1.20
N LEU A 541 -40.32 30.82 0.70
CA LEU A 541 -39.54 31.35 -0.42
C LEU A 541 -38.03 31.19 -0.18
N LYS A 542 -37.56 31.57 1.02
CA LYS A 542 -36.15 31.41 1.41
C LYS A 542 -35.71 29.94 1.40
N LYS A 543 -36.58 29.01 1.82
CA LYS A 543 -36.31 27.57 1.83
C LYS A 543 -36.29 27.00 0.40
N GLU A 544 -37.22 27.42 -0.46
CA GLU A 544 -37.31 27.02 -1.86
C GLU A 544 -36.13 27.51 -2.68
N THR A 545 -35.80 28.80 -2.63
CA THR A 545 -34.61 29.33 -3.32
C THR A 545 -33.34 28.63 -2.85
N LYS A 546 -33.22 28.34 -1.54
CA LYS A 546 -32.08 27.58 -1.00
C LYS A 546 -32.05 26.14 -1.52
N ASN A 547 -33.20 25.51 -1.71
CA ASN A 547 -33.30 24.17 -2.29
C ASN A 547 -32.98 24.16 -3.78
N GLN A 548 -33.46 25.13 -4.55
CA GLN A 548 -33.14 25.28 -5.98
C GLN A 548 -31.65 25.53 -6.21
N ILE A 549 -31.02 26.42 -5.42
CA ILE A 549 -29.57 26.64 -5.45
C ILE A 549 -28.80 25.36 -5.08
N LYS A 550 -29.32 24.57 -4.13
CA LYS A 550 -28.74 23.27 -3.80
C LYS A 550 -28.82 22.33 -5.01
N ILE A 551 -29.99 22.19 -5.65
CA ILE A 551 -30.20 21.31 -6.82
C ILE A 551 -29.25 21.68 -7.96
N LEU A 552 -29.12 22.99 -8.28
CA LEU A 552 -28.18 23.47 -9.30
C LEU A 552 -26.71 23.15 -8.98
N ARG A 553 -26.38 22.95 -7.70
CA ARG A 553 -25.05 22.53 -7.23
C ARG A 553 -24.90 20.99 -7.16
N GLY A 554 -25.85 20.27 -7.77
CA GLY A 554 -25.92 18.82 -7.85
C GLY A 554 -26.42 18.17 -6.58
N ALA A 555 -27.55 18.66 -6.01
CA ALA A 555 -28.02 18.24 -4.70
C ALA A 555 -28.79 16.94 -4.58
#